data_AF-A0A8J5L7B7-F1
#
_entry.id   AF-A0A8J5L7B7-F1
#
_cell.length_a   1.000
_cell.length_b   1.000
_cell.length_c   1.000
_cell.angle_alpha   90.00
_cell.angle_beta   90.00
_cell.angle_gamma   90.00
#
_symmetry.space_group_name_H-M   'P 1'
#
loop_
_entity.id
_entity.type
_entity.pdbx_description
1 polymer ?
#
loop_
_entity_poly.entity_id
_entity_poly.type
_entity_poly.pdbx_seq_one_letter_code
_entity_poly.pdbx_strand_id
1 'polypeptide(L)'
;MTRNPTYKGKWHAPLIDNPNYKGIWKPQEIDNPDYFELDKPDIEPIAAIGIEIWTMQDGILFDNVLIDTDEKVAESYRLEAWKPKYEVEKEKQKAEEPSDVSSDWFSAVQACVQIADIALLEPYKIKIIDVIEKAEKQPNLTIGVLVSILVIFATVIFKLLFGRKKPQSPAPPAATVAPAAQPQNPDSVESEVLGSSEEKEEEGKDDVSAPRPRRSRRET
;
A
#
# COMPACT_ATOMS: atom_id res chain seq x y z
N MET A 1 -33.88 48.79 27.80
CA MET A 1 -34.94 47.76 27.91
C MET A 1 -34.40 46.54 28.60
N THR A 2 -35.01 46.11 29.71
CA THR A 2 -34.70 44.84 30.37
C THR A 2 -35.56 43.73 29.78
N ARG A 3 -35.02 42.51 29.63
CA ARG A 3 -35.80 41.35 29.20
C ARG A 3 -36.81 41.00 30.30
N ASN A 4 -38.07 40.76 29.92
CA ASN A 4 -39.09 40.34 30.86
C ASN A 4 -38.74 38.94 31.40
N PRO A 5 -38.47 38.78 32.71
CA PRO A 5 -38.10 37.49 33.29
C PRO A 5 -39.24 36.45 33.28
N THR A 6 -40.50 36.85 33.07
CA THR A 6 -41.65 35.93 33.02
C THR A 6 -42.01 35.48 31.60
N TYR A 7 -41.32 35.98 30.57
CA TYR A 7 -41.60 35.59 29.18
C TYR A 7 -41.11 34.17 28.89
N LYS A 8 -42.05 33.27 28.62
CA LYS A 8 -41.79 31.83 28.37
C LYS A 8 -41.73 31.46 26.88
N GLY A 9 -41.65 32.45 25.99
CA GLY A 9 -41.76 32.23 24.55
C GLY A 9 -43.21 32.21 24.05
N LYS A 10 -43.39 31.88 22.77
CA LYS A 10 -44.72 31.65 22.20
C LYS A 10 -45.29 30.36 22.77
N TRP A 11 -46.56 30.38 23.17
CA TRP A 11 -47.23 29.17 23.63
C TRP A 11 -47.42 28.20 22.45
N HIS A 12 -47.15 26.92 22.68
CA HIS A 12 -47.41 25.83 21.74
C HIS A 12 -48.32 24.80 22.42
N ALA A 13 -49.40 24.42 21.73
CA ALA A 13 -50.28 23.36 22.21
C ALA A 13 -49.52 22.03 22.29
N PRO A 14 -49.81 21.16 23.29
CA PRO A 14 -49.27 19.82 23.29
C PRO A 14 -49.79 19.05 22.07
N LEU A 15 -48.91 18.25 21.46
CA LEU A 15 -49.32 17.33 20.40
C LEU A 15 -50.17 16.23 21.04
N ILE A 16 -51.37 16.03 20.51
CA ILE A 16 -52.29 14.97 20.93
C ILE A 16 -52.40 14.01 19.74
N ASP A 17 -52.29 12.71 20.03
CA ASP A 17 -52.47 11.69 18.99
C ASP A 17 -53.89 11.78 18.42
N ASN A 18 -53.99 11.80 17.08
CA ASN A 18 -55.28 11.90 16.42
C ASN A 18 -56.02 10.55 16.50
N PRO A 19 -57.16 10.45 17.23
CA PRO A 19 -57.91 9.20 17.35
C PRO A 19 -58.51 8.73 16.01
N ASN A 20 -58.59 9.61 15.01
CA ASN A 20 -59.06 9.28 13.65
C ASN A 20 -57.93 8.89 12.70
N TYR A 21 -56.68 8.80 13.17
CA TYR A 21 -55.55 8.40 12.32
C TYR A 21 -55.66 6.91 11.97
N LYS A 22 -55.88 6.61 10.69
CA LYS A 22 -56.03 5.24 10.18
C LYS A 22 -54.71 4.60 9.73
N GLY A 23 -53.58 5.17 10.13
CA GLY A 23 -52.28 4.81 9.59
C GLY A 23 -51.97 5.54 8.28
N ILE A 24 -50.80 5.23 7.73
CA ILE A 24 -50.36 5.74 6.43
C ILE A 24 -51.21 5.03 5.37
N TRP A 25 -51.90 5.79 4.53
CA TRP A 25 -52.66 5.24 3.43
C TRP A 25 -51.76 4.38 2.52
N LYS A 26 -52.26 3.22 2.11
CA LYS A 26 -51.65 2.35 1.11
C LYS A 26 -52.72 1.97 0.07
N PRO A 27 -52.34 1.81 -1.20
CA PRO A 27 -53.26 1.30 -2.21
C PRO A 27 -53.72 -0.12 -1.84
N GLN A 28 -54.93 -0.48 -2.26
CA GLN A 28 -55.43 -1.85 -2.10
C GLN A 28 -54.71 -2.77 -3.08
N GLU A 29 -54.35 -3.97 -2.61
CA GLU A 29 -53.89 -5.04 -3.47
C GLU A 29 -55.10 -5.63 -4.20
N ILE A 30 -55.05 -5.61 -5.53
CA ILE A 30 -56.06 -6.16 -6.42
C ILE A 30 -55.36 -7.25 -7.22
N ASP A 31 -55.97 -8.43 -7.31
CA ASP A 31 -55.39 -9.55 -8.05
C ASP A 31 -55.20 -9.16 -9.53
N ASN A 32 -54.01 -9.43 -10.05
CA ASN A 32 -53.69 -9.14 -11.44
C ASN A 32 -54.36 -10.18 -12.35
N PRO A 33 -55.30 -9.79 -13.23
CA PRO A 33 -55.94 -10.72 -14.16
C PRO A 33 -54.95 -11.31 -15.19
N ASP A 34 -53.83 -10.63 -15.43
CA ASP A 34 -52.77 -11.07 -16.36
C ASP A 34 -51.65 -11.85 -15.64
N TYR A 35 -51.88 -12.30 -14.41
CA TYR A 35 -50.90 -13.13 -13.70
C TYR A 35 -50.81 -14.52 -14.34
N PHE A 36 -49.58 -14.94 -14.62
CA PHE A 36 -49.28 -16.29 -15.09
C PHE A 36 -47.99 -16.81 -14.46
N GLU A 37 -47.90 -18.12 -14.29
CA GLU A 37 -46.70 -18.83 -13.86
C GLU A 37 -46.15 -19.62 -15.05
N LEU A 38 -44.83 -19.53 -15.30
CA LEU A 38 -44.13 -20.33 -16.29
C LEU A 38 -43.20 -21.31 -15.58
N ASP A 39 -43.43 -22.61 -15.75
CA ASP A 39 -42.53 -23.66 -15.22
C ASP A 39 -41.18 -23.66 -15.95
N LYS A 40 -41.20 -23.36 -17.26
CA LYS A 40 -40.01 -23.23 -18.10
C LYS A 40 -40.21 -22.07 -19.08
N PRO A 41 -39.29 -21.10 -19.13
CA PRO A 41 -39.35 -20.06 -20.14
C PRO A 41 -39.08 -20.68 -21.52
N ASP A 42 -39.94 -20.39 -22.49
CA ASP A 42 -39.69 -20.70 -23.90
C ASP A 42 -38.84 -19.56 -24.48
N ILE A 43 -37.60 -19.87 -24.83
CA ILE A 43 -36.62 -18.89 -25.32
C ILE A 43 -36.29 -19.25 -26.77
N GLU A 44 -36.32 -18.25 -27.65
CA GLU A 44 -35.90 -18.42 -29.05
C GLU A 44 -34.44 -18.89 -29.14
N PRO A 45 -34.10 -19.71 -30.16
CA PRO A 45 -32.73 -20.19 -30.32
C PRO A 45 -31.74 -19.02 -30.51
N ILE A 46 -30.65 -19.05 -29.75
CA ILE A 46 -29.62 -18.01 -29.78
C ILE A 46 -28.78 -18.18 -31.05
N ALA A 47 -28.77 -17.16 -31.91
CA ALA A 47 -28.06 -17.19 -33.20
C ALA A 47 -26.75 -16.39 -33.20
N ALA A 48 -26.58 -15.42 -32.30
CA ALA A 48 -25.43 -14.52 -32.29
C ALA A 48 -25.11 -14.03 -30.88
N ILE A 49 -23.86 -13.60 -30.71
CA ILE A 49 -23.36 -12.95 -29.49
C ILE A 49 -22.96 -11.52 -29.84
N GLY A 50 -23.43 -10.55 -29.07
CA GLY A 50 -23.00 -9.17 -29.13
C GLY A 50 -22.50 -8.69 -27.78
N ILE A 51 -21.42 -7.92 -27.76
CA ILE A 51 -20.92 -7.25 -26.55
C ILE A 51 -21.27 -5.76 -26.69
N GLU A 52 -22.27 -5.33 -25.93
CA GLU A 52 -22.75 -3.94 -25.88
C GLU A 52 -22.42 -3.37 -24.49
N ILE A 53 -21.54 -2.37 -24.42
CA ILE A 53 -21.15 -1.72 -23.17
C ILE A 53 -20.96 -0.22 -23.36
N TRP A 54 -21.44 0.57 -22.40
CA TRP A 54 -21.13 1.99 -22.28
C TRP A 54 -20.00 2.17 -21.24
N THR A 55 -18.86 2.70 -21.67
CA THR A 55 -17.70 2.93 -20.81
C THR A 55 -17.02 4.25 -21.18
N MET A 56 -16.47 4.93 -20.17
CA MET A 56 -15.62 6.12 -20.36
C MET A 56 -14.12 5.75 -20.35
N GLN A 57 -13.79 4.51 -20.02
CA GLN A 57 -12.45 3.97 -19.87
C GLN A 57 -12.11 3.05 -21.05
N ASP A 58 -10.92 3.26 -21.60
CA ASP A 58 -10.34 2.42 -22.65
C ASP A 58 -9.57 1.23 -22.04
N GLY A 59 -9.20 0.26 -22.89
CA GLY A 59 -8.32 -0.85 -22.49
C GLY A 59 -9.04 -2.08 -21.94
N ILE A 60 -10.36 -2.20 -22.15
CA ILE A 60 -11.12 -3.41 -21.81
C ILE A 60 -10.86 -4.48 -22.86
N LEU A 61 -10.37 -5.64 -22.43
CA LEU A 61 -10.07 -6.79 -23.27
C LEU A 61 -11.05 -7.91 -22.95
N PHE A 62 -11.70 -8.45 -23.99
CA PHE A 62 -12.53 -9.64 -23.89
C PHE A 62 -11.80 -10.81 -24.56
N ASP A 63 -11.75 -11.94 -23.87
CA ASP A 63 -11.10 -13.16 -24.33
C ASP A 63 -11.85 -14.38 -23.77
N ASN A 64 -11.70 -15.55 -24.39
CA ASN A 64 -12.27 -16.83 -23.96
C ASN A 64 -13.82 -16.83 -23.82
N VAL A 65 -14.54 -16.47 -24.87
CA VAL A 65 -16.01 -16.58 -24.91
C VAL A 65 -16.41 -18.04 -25.19
N LEU A 66 -17.04 -18.70 -24.21
CA LEU A 66 -17.57 -20.06 -24.32
C LEU A 66 -19.10 -20.04 -24.12
N ILE A 67 -19.82 -20.73 -25.01
CA ILE A 67 -21.25 -21.06 -24.83
C ILE A 67 -21.36 -22.58 -24.76
N ASP A 68 -21.86 -23.08 -23.64
CA ASP A 68 -22.16 -24.51 -23.48
C ASP A 68 -23.35 -24.68 -22.52
N THR A 69 -24.04 -25.81 -22.64
CA THR A 69 -25.10 -26.26 -21.72
C THR A 69 -24.54 -27.07 -20.56
N ASP A 70 -23.34 -27.64 -20.70
CA ASP A 70 -22.73 -28.51 -19.70
C ASP A 70 -21.71 -27.77 -18.81
N GLU A 71 -21.99 -27.76 -17.50
CA GLU A 71 -21.12 -27.12 -16.50
C GLU A 71 -19.70 -27.72 -16.49
N LYS A 72 -19.59 -29.04 -16.60
CA LYS A 72 -18.29 -29.75 -16.55
C LYS A 72 -17.36 -29.34 -17.68
N VAL A 73 -17.90 -29.08 -18.87
CA VAL A 73 -17.13 -28.64 -20.02
C VAL A 73 -16.62 -27.22 -19.78
N ALA A 74 -17.49 -26.33 -19.29
CA ALA A 74 -17.10 -24.98 -18.90
C ALA A 74 -16.02 -24.95 -17.81
N GLU A 75 -16.09 -25.84 -16.82
CA GLU A 75 -15.07 -25.95 -15.79
C GLU A 75 -13.72 -26.40 -16.37
N SER A 76 -13.72 -27.42 -17.22
CA SER A 76 -12.50 -27.91 -17.86
C SER A 76 -11.83 -26.84 -18.73
N TYR A 77 -12.63 -26.11 -19.53
CA TYR A 77 -12.16 -25.02 -20.37
C TYR A 77 -11.59 -23.86 -19.54
N ARG A 78 -12.23 -23.50 -18.43
CA ARG A 78 -11.73 -22.47 -17.50
C ARG A 78 -10.36 -22.85 -16.92
N LEU A 79 -10.17 -24.12 -16.56
CA LEU A 79 -8.92 -24.63 -15.99
C LEU A 79 -7.79 -24.67 -17.03
N GLU A 80 -8.11 -24.95 -18.29
CA GLU A 80 -7.13 -25.04 -19.38
C GLU A 80 -6.76 -23.65 -19.95
N ALA A 81 -7.75 -22.82 -20.28
CA ALA A 81 -7.54 -21.57 -21.00
C ALA A 81 -7.27 -20.37 -20.07
N TRP A 82 -8.18 -20.11 -19.13
CA TRP A 82 -8.14 -18.89 -18.31
C TRP A 82 -7.18 -19.00 -17.13
N LYS A 83 -7.21 -20.11 -16.40
CA LYS A 83 -6.48 -20.25 -15.13
C LYS A 83 -4.95 -20.05 -15.24
N PRO A 84 -4.24 -20.63 -16.23
CA PRO A 84 -2.79 -20.44 -16.34
C PRO A 84 -2.42 -18.97 -16.65
N LYS A 85 -3.23 -18.31 -17.51
CA LYS A 85 -3.07 -16.89 -17.84
C LYS A 85 -3.31 -16.01 -16.61
N TYR A 86 -4.38 -16.29 -15.87
CA TYR A 86 -4.75 -15.54 -14.67
C TYR A 86 -3.68 -15.60 -13.57
N GLU A 87 -3.10 -16.77 -13.31
CA GLU A 87 -2.05 -16.93 -12.29
C GLU A 87 -0.82 -16.06 -12.63
N VAL A 88 -0.37 -16.10 -13.89
CA VAL A 88 0.76 -15.28 -14.36
C VAL A 88 0.44 -13.78 -14.33
N GLU A 89 -0.75 -13.38 -14.75
CA GLU A 89 -1.17 -11.96 -14.74
C GLU A 89 -1.29 -11.42 -13.32
N LYS A 90 -1.82 -12.22 -12.39
CA LYS A 90 -1.94 -11.84 -10.98
C LYS A 90 -0.58 -11.67 -10.31
N GLU A 91 0.39 -12.52 -10.63
CA GLU A 91 1.76 -12.38 -10.13
C GLU A 91 2.44 -11.11 -10.67
N LYS A 92 2.25 -10.81 -11.96
CA LYS A 92 2.77 -9.55 -12.56
C LYS A 92 2.11 -8.32 -11.95
N GLN A 93 0.79 -8.33 -11.76
CA GLN A 93 0.08 -7.24 -11.11
C GLN A 93 0.60 -6.99 -9.69
N LYS A 94 0.82 -8.04 -8.89
CA LYS A 94 1.39 -7.90 -7.55
C LYS A 94 2.82 -7.37 -7.55
N ALA A 95 3.60 -7.62 -8.60
CA ALA A 95 4.95 -7.10 -8.75
C ALA A 95 4.99 -5.65 -9.28
N GLU A 96 3.98 -5.24 -10.05
CA GLU A 96 3.83 -3.89 -10.62
C GLU A 96 3.05 -2.93 -9.72
N GLU A 97 2.20 -3.45 -8.83
CA GLU A 97 1.67 -2.68 -7.72
C GLU A 97 2.87 -2.15 -6.94
N PRO A 98 3.05 -0.82 -6.83
CA PRO A 98 4.12 -0.28 -6.01
C PRO A 98 3.84 -0.81 -4.61
N SER A 99 4.72 -1.71 -4.13
CA SER A 99 4.71 -2.16 -2.75
C SER A 99 4.49 -0.93 -1.90
N ASP A 100 3.35 -0.87 -1.19
CA ASP A 100 2.93 0.29 -0.41
C ASP A 100 4.16 0.99 0.11
N VAL A 101 4.54 2.10 -0.55
CA VAL A 101 5.67 2.91 -0.12
C VAL A 101 5.17 3.42 1.21
N SER A 102 5.67 2.77 2.26
CA SER A 102 5.01 2.69 3.55
C SER A 102 4.64 4.08 4.03
N SER A 103 3.57 4.18 4.81
CA SER A 103 3.23 5.38 5.57
C SER A 103 4.45 6.03 6.25
N ASP A 104 5.47 5.23 6.57
CA ASP A 104 6.73 5.66 7.18
C ASP A 104 7.63 6.46 6.21
N TRP A 105 7.67 6.15 4.91
CA TRP A 105 8.42 6.95 3.92
C TRP A 105 7.78 8.32 3.69
N PHE A 106 6.45 8.38 3.51
CA PHE A 106 5.76 9.67 3.37
C PHE A 106 5.92 10.53 4.62
N SER A 107 5.88 9.91 5.81
CA SER A 107 6.17 10.59 7.07
C SER A 107 7.62 11.10 7.14
N ALA A 108 8.58 10.29 6.67
CA ALA A 108 9.99 10.68 6.61
C ALA A 108 10.25 11.83 5.62
N VAL A 109 9.64 11.80 4.43
CA VAL A 109 9.71 12.88 3.44
C VAL A 109 9.07 14.15 4.00
N GLN A 110 7.92 14.05 4.65
CA GLN A 110 7.25 15.19 5.26
C GLN A 110 8.06 15.81 6.41
N ALA A 111 8.75 15.00 7.21
CA ALA A 111 9.70 15.48 8.20
C ALA A 111 10.90 16.21 7.56
N CYS A 112 11.45 15.69 6.45
CA CYS A 112 12.53 16.37 5.71
C CYS A 112 12.08 17.72 5.14
N VAL A 113 10.84 17.83 4.63
CA VAL A 113 10.27 19.09 4.15
C VAL A 113 10.13 20.11 5.29
N GLN A 114 9.65 19.68 6.46
CA GLN A 114 9.56 20.55 7.65
C GLN A 114 10.94 21.02 8.14
N ILE A 115 11.96 20.18 8.05
CA ILE A 115 13.35 20.54 8.39
C ILE A 115 13.93 21.53 7.38
N ALA A 116 13.57 21.43 6.09
CA ALA A 116 14.00 22.35 5.05
C ALA A 116 13.42 23.77 5.21
N ASP A 117 12.32 23.92 5.96
CA ASP A 117 11.68 25.21 6.27
C ASP A 117 12.30 25.94 7.48
N ILE A 118 13.38 25.41 8.07
CA ILE A 118 14.16 26.11 9.09
C ILE A 118 14.92 27.28 8.44
N ALA A 119 14.82 28.47 9.04
CA ALA A 119 15.44 29.73 8.54
C ALA A 119 16.95 29.64 8.24
N LEU A 120 17.65 28.63 8.78
CA LEU A 120 19.07 28.37 8.54
C LEU A 120 19.35 27.77 7.14
N LEU A 121 18.35 27.14 6.51
CA LEU A 121 18.48 26.37 5.26
C LEU A 121 17.81 27.04 4.05
N GLU A 122 17.23 28.23 4.24
CA GLU A 122 16.57 29.04 3.21
C GLU A 122 17.38 29.21 1.89
N PRO A 123 18.71 29.48 1.91
CA PRO A 123 19.48 29.60 0.66
C PRO A 123 19.71 28.26 -0.08
N TYR A 124 19.45 27.12 0.57
CA TYR A 124 19.62 25.78 0.00
C TYR A 124 18.29 25.08 -0.31
N LYS A 125 17.16 25.70 0.04
CA LYS A 125 15.80 25.15 -0.09
C LYS A 125 15.51 24.60 -1.49
N ILE A 126 15.88 25.33 -2.54
CA ILE A 126 15.66 24.92 -3.95
C ILE A 126 16.41 23.61 -4.25
N LYS A 127 17.68 23.52 -3.83
CA LYS A 127 18.49 22.31 -4.05
C LYS A 127 17.99 21.13 -3.23
N ILE A 128 17.45 21.38 -2.04
CA ILE A 128 16.86 20.34 -1.18
C ILE A 128 15.58 19.79 -1.82
N ILE A 129 14.72 20.66 -2.36
CA ILE A 129 13.50 20.27 -3.08
C ILE A 129 13.85 19.45 -4.33
N ASP A 130 14.84 19.87 -5.12
CA ASP A 130 15.28 19.11 -6.31
C ASP A 130 15.79 17.71 -5.95
N VAL A 131 16.49 17.57 -4.82
CA VAL A 131 16.97 16.27 -4.32
C VAL A 131 15.80 15.41 -3.83
N ILE A 132 14.80 15.99 -3.17
CA ILE A 132 13.58 15.29 -2.73
C ILE A 132 12.77 14.81 -3.94
N GLU A 133 12.60 15.65 -4.96
CA GLU A 133 11.88 15.27 -6.19
C GLU A 133 12.63 14.17 -6.96
N LYS A 134 13.96 14.22 -6.98
CA LYS A 134 14.79 13.15 -7.55
C LYS A 134 14.67 11.87 -6.73
N ALA A 135 14.50 11.99 -5.42
CA ALA A 135 14.36 10.87 -4.51
C ALA A 135 13.02 10.13 -4.64
N GLU A 136 11.92 10.87 -4.82
CA GLU A 136 10.62 10.29 -5.13
C GLU A 136 10.63 9.50 -6.44
N LYS A 137 11.37 9.98 -7.45
CA LYS A 137 11.48 9.30 -8.74
C LYS A 137 12.33 8.03 -8.67
N GLN A 138 13.25 7.90 -7.69
CA GLN A 138 14.13 6.74 -7.53
C GLN A 138 14.34 6.37 -6.05
N PRO A 139 13.38 5.66 -5.44
CA PRO A 139 13.44 5.35 -4.01
C PRO A 139 14.64 4.49 -3.61
N ASN A 140 15.00 3.48 -4.42
CA ASN A 140 16.09 2.56 -4.11
C ASN A 140 17.47 3.25 -4.03
N LEU A 141 17.74 4.20 -4.94
CA LEU A 141 19.00 4.94 -4.96
C LEU A 141 19.10 5.90 -3.76
N THR A 142 18.00 6.56 -3.42
CA THR A 142 17.93 7.52 -2.30
C THR A 142 18.14 6.84 -0.96
N ILE A 143 17.48 5.70 -0.74
CA ILE A 143 17.65 4.90 0.48
C ILE A 143 19.13 4.50 0.63
N GLY A 144 19.79 4.07 -0.45
CA GLY A 144 21.22 3.75 -0.45
C GLY A 144 22.12 4.93 -0.06
N VAL A 145 21.85 6.12 -0.60
CA VAL A 145 22.62 7.34 -0.27
C VAL A 145 22.40 7.76 1.18
N LEU A 146 21.16 7.75 1.68
CA LEU A 146 20.85 8.10 3.07
C LEU A 146 21.50 7.14 4.07
N VAL A 147 21.45 5.83 3.82
CA VAL A 147 22.12 4.81 4.66
C VAL A 147 23.63 5.02 4.64
N SER A 148 24.24 5.33 3.50
CA SER A 148 25.68 5.58 3.40
C SER A 148 26.12 6.79 4.24
N ILE A 149 25.36 7.89 4.22
CA ILE A 149 25.63 9.09 5.00
C ILE A 149 25.53 8.78 6.50
N LEU A 150 24.52 8.02 6.91
CA LEU A 150 24.30 7.62 8.30
C LEU A 150 25.43 6.72 8.82
N VAL A 151 25.91 5.77 8.00
CA VAL A 151 27.07 4.92 8.32
C VAL A 151 28.36 5.74 8.45
N ILE A 152 28.59 6.72 7.58
CA ILE A 152 29.75 7.62 7.68
C ILE A 152 29.64 8.47 8.97
N PHE A 153 28.47 9.00 9.28
CA PHE A 153 28.27 9.77 10.51
C PHE A 153 28.47 8.92 11.76
N ALA A 154 27.92 7.70 11.78
CA ALA A 154 28.09 6.75 12.88
C ALA A 154 29.56 6.34 13.06
N THR A 155 30.31 6.12 11.98
CA THR A 155 31.75 5.79 12.06
C THR A 155 32.60 6.96 12.54
N VAL A 156 32.26 8.20 12.14
CA VAL A 156 32.92 9.42 12.65
C VAL A 156 32.63 9.63 14.13
N ILE A 157 31.37 9.47 14.57
CA ILE A 157 30.97 9.55 15.98
C ILE A 157 31.66 8.44 16.80
N PHE A 158 31.71 7.22 16.27
CA PHE A 158 32.40 6.09 16.91
C PHE A 158 33.91 6.36 17.06
N LYS A 159 34.56 6.92 16.02
CA LYS A 159 35.96 7.36 16.08
C LYS A 159 36.17 8.50 17.07
N LEU A 160 35.20 9.40 17.23
CA LEU A 160 35.27 10.50 18.21
C LEU A 160 35.09 10.01 19.66
N LEU A 161 34.19 9.05 19.89
CA LEU A 161 33.89 8.51 21.21
C LEU A 161 34.93 7.49 21.70
N PHE A 162 35.52 6.69 20.79
CA PHE A 162 36.44 5.60 21.15
C PHE A 162 37.90 5.83 20.68
N GLY A 163 38.21 6.96 20.03
CA GLY A 163 39.50 7.22 19.38
C GLY A 163 40.54 8.04 20.15
N ARG A 164 40.51 8.10 21.49
CA ARG A 164 41.59 8.75 22.28
C ARG A 164 42.73 7.75 22.56
N LYS A 165 43.73 7.68 21.68
CA LYS A 165 45.03 7.03 21.97
C LYS A 165 45.93 7.98 22.77
N LYS A 166 46.56 7.47 23.85
CA LYS A 166 47.48 8.20 24.76
C LYS A 166 48.74 8.70 24.01
N PRO A 167 49.32 9.85 24.41
CA PRO A 167 50.48 10.44 23.72
C PRO A 167 51.79 9.73 24.09
N GLN A 168 52.59 9.34 23.09
CA GLN A 168 54.02 9.04 23.25
C GLN A 168 54.85 10.20 22.70
N SER A 169 55.78 10.67 23.54
CA SER A 169 56.80 11.69 23.27
C SER A 169 57.98 11.12 22.43
N PRO A 170 58.79 11.94 21.75
CA PRO A 170 59.39 11.65 20.45
C PRO A 170 60.77 10.97 20.48
N ALA A 171 61.09 10.32 19.36
CA ALA A 171 62.38 9.66 19.09
C ALA A 171 63.46 10.64 18.57
N PRO A 172 64.77 10.34 18.78
CA PRO A 172 65.87 11.04 18.11
C PRO A 172 66.23 10.42 16.73
N PRO A 173 66.96 11.13 15.84
CA PRO A 173 66.82 10.99 14.39
C PRO A 173 68.01 10.39 13.61
N ALA A 174 67.67 9.90 12.41
CA ALA A 174 68.34 10.00 11.09
C ALA A 174 69.75 9.41 10.82
N ALA A 175 69.81 8.54 9.80
CA ALA A 175 70.83 8.38 8.72
C ALA A 175 70.67 6.95 8.11
N THR A 176 70.92 6.57 6.84
CA THR A 176 71.26 7.18 5.54
C THR A 176 71.27 6.01 4.53
N VAL A 177 70.53 6.13 3.42
CA VAL A 177 70.83 5.79 2.00
C VAL A 177 71.39 4.39 1.57
N ALA A 178 70.53 3.66 0.81
CA ALA A 178 70.73 2.88 -0.45
C ALA A 178 71.42 1.47 -0.45
N PRO A 179 71.37 0.69 -1.56
CA PRO A 179 70.19 -0.03 -2.08
C PRO A 179 70.49 -1.50 -2.52
N ALA A 180 69.45 -2.16 -3.06
CA ALA A 180 69.47 -3.25 -4.07
C ALA A 180 69.29 -4.73 -3.64
N ALA A 181 68.47 -5.39 -4.48
CA ALA A 181 68.40 -6.83 -4.83
C ALA A 181 67.22 -7.66 -4.24
N GLN A 182 66.24 -7.92 -5.12
CA GLN A 182 65.31 -9.08 -5.17
C GLN A 182 66.10 -10.41 -5.36
N PRO A 183 65.50 -11.63 -5.43
CA PRO A 183 64.08 -12.02 -5.46
C PRO A 183 63.73 -13.25 -4.55
N GLN A 184 62.45 -13.66 -4.52
CA GLN A 184 61.95 -15.03 -4.79
C GLN A 184 60.62 -15.34 -4.06
N ASN A 185 59.61 -15.64 -4.87
CA ASN A 185 58.35 -16.34 -4.60
C ASN A 185 58.64 -17.87 -4.45
N PRO A 186 57.66 -18.81 -4.27
CA PRO A 186 56.22 -18.68 -4.01
C PRO A 186 55.67 -19.74 -2.99
N ASP A 187 54.34 -19.85 -2.95
CA ASP A 187 53.51 -21.01 -2.54
C ASP A 187 53.43 -21.27 -1.02
N SER A 188 52.25 -21.55 -0.43
CA SER A 188 51.33 -22.56 -0.91
C SER A 188 50.06 -22.64 -0.03
N VAL A 189 48.97 -23.03 -0.71
CA VAL A 189 47.80 -23.84 -0.34
C VAL A 189 46.71 -23.34 0.62
N GLU A 190 45.51 -23.29 0.03
CA GLU A 190 44.17 -23.58 0.54
C GLU A 190 44.05 -24.76 1.53
N SER A 191 43.00 -24.72 2.36
CA SER A 191 41.99 -25.79 2.50
C SER A 191 40.97 -25.31 3.55
N GLU A 192 39.68 -25.17 3.20
CA GLU A 192 38.58 -26.09 3.59
C GLU A 192 38.15 -25.93 5.09
N VAL A 193 36.90 -26.02 5.55
CA VAL A 193 35.63 -26.57 5.06
C VAL A 193 34.52 -26.28 6.11
N LEU A 194 33.26 -26.29 5.65
CA LEU A 194 31.97 -26.58 6.32
C LEU A 194 31.68 -26.12 7.78
N GLY A 195 30.56 -25.41 7.95
CA GLY A 195 29.23 -26.05 8.01
C GLY A 195 28.46 -26.06 9.34
N SER A 196 27.16 -26.37 9.18
CA SER A 196 26.09 -26.66 10.16
C SER A 196 25.42 -25.43 10.81
N SER A 197 24.12 -25.18 10.57
CA SER A 197 22.92 -25.80 11.19
C SER A 197 22.48 -24.97 12.42
N GLU A 198 21.22 -24.74 12.81
CA GLU A 198 19.91 -25.33 12.58
C GLU A 198 18.83 -24.35 13.13
N GLU A 199 17.60 -24.49 12.63
CA GLU A 199 16.26 -24.34 13.27
C GLU A 199 15.82 -23.01 13.95
N LYS A 200 14.68 -22.37 13.61
CA LYS A 200 13.22 -22.72 13.55
C LYS A 200 12.50 -22.27 14.85
N GLU A 201 11.51 -21.39 14.74
CA GLU A 201 10.22 -21.49 15.46
C GLU A 201 9.22 -20.42 14.98
N GLU A 202 7.98 -20.88 14.75
CA GLU A 202 6.77 -20.11 14.47
C GLU A 202 6.18 -19.58 15.79
N GLU A 203 5.43 -18.47 15.73
CA GLU A 203 4.17 -18.39 16.47
C GLU A 203 3.20 -17.43 15.76
N GLY A 204 2.03 -17.97 15.42
CA GLY A 204 0.91 -17.23 14.84
C GLY A 204 0.08 -16.52 15.91
N LYS A 205 -0.69 -15.51 15.48
CA LYS A 205 -1.88 -15.09 16.19
C LYS A 205 -2.92 -14.55 15.23
N ASP A 206 -4.02 -15.28 15.15
CA ASP A 206 -5.28 -14.90 14.52
C ASP A 206 -5.88 -13.67 15.21
N ASP A 207 -6.41 -12.73 14.42
CA ASP A 207 -7.38 -11.75 14.91
C ASP A 207 -8.61 -11.72 14.00
N VAL A 208 -9.69 -12.28 14.54
CA VAL A 208 -11.03 -12.32 13.98
C VAL A 208 -11.66 -10.94 14.12
N SER A 209 -11.82 -10.21 13.01
CA SER A 209 -12.55 -8.92 13.01
C SER A 209 -14.06 -9.13 12.82
N ALA A 210 -14.83 -8.79 13.86
CA ALA A 210 -16.29 -8.70 13.84
C ALA A 210 -16.81 -7.45 13.05
N PRO A 211 -18.04 -7.48 12.51
CA PRO A 211 -18.52 -6.47 11.57
C PRO A 211 -18.99 -5.16 12.25
N ARG A 212 -18.70 -4.02 11.61
CA ARG A 212 -19.10 -2.66 12.05
C ARG A 212 -20.61 -2.41 11.86
N PRO A 213 -21.28 -1.65 12.75
CA PRO A 213 -22.70 -1.34 12.62
C PRO A 213 -22.99 -0.28 11.56
N ARG A 214 -24.08 -0.49 10.79
CA ARG A 214 -24.62 0.41 9.77
C ARG A 214 -25.03 1.76 10.38
N ARG A 215 -24.49 2.87 9.84
CA ARG A 215 -24.96 4.23 10.14
C ARG A 215 -26.22 4.54 9.33
N SER A 216 -27.28 4.97 9.99
CA SER A 216 -28.52 5.44 9.36
C SER A 216 -28.56 6.97 9.25
N ARG A 217 -29.01 7.45 8.08
CA ARG A 217 -29.66 8.76 7.79
C ARG A 217 -28.69 9.95 7.63
N ARG A 218 -28.88 10.89 6.70
CA ARG A 218 -30.13 11.49 6.19
C ARG A 218 -29.88 12.15 4.82
N GLU A 219 -30.78 11.92 3.86
CA GLU A 219 -30.86 12.70 2.62
C GLU A 219 -31.66 14.00 2.86
N THR A 220 -31.08 15.10 2.40
CA THR A 220 -31.73 16.31 1.87
C THR A 220 -30.84 16.88 0.79
#